data_AF-A0A951R9R7-F1
#
_entry.id   AF-A0A951R9R7-F1
#
_cell.length_a   1.000
_cell.length_b   1.000
_cell.length_c   1.000
_cell.angle_alpha   90.00
_cell.angle_beta   90.00
_cell.angle_gamma   90.00
#
_symmetry.space_group_name_H-M   'P 1'
#
loop_
_entity.id
_entity.type
_entity.pdbx_description
1 polymer ?
#
loop_
_entity_poly.entity_id
_entity_poly.type
_entity_poly.pdbx_seq_one_letter_code
_entity_poly.pdbx_strand_id
1 'polypeptide(L)'
;DLLKDYDNICFGIHLTMNSEWKNYRWGPCAVTDDVSTLVDEEGYFFPRGDLFYAADPSLKQIETELRAQIGRALRSGLDVRYVDTHMSSLDQRKDIRDLVIRLAREYGLIYAYDIPDHVMTGIYSQPPAEKKEHLLKQLNTINRQGVNIIISHLGKTGPEMDALIDMNPSGPANMSLHREAELHALRSEEFRRSLEKNRIVLTTYAREHENRKDIK
;
A
#
# COMPACT_ATOMS: atom_id res chain seq x y z
N ASP A 1 -7.61 2.74 18.38
CA ASP A 1 -8.95 2.48 18.94
C ASP A 1 -10.02 2.44 17.88
N LEU A 2 -10.20 3.45 17.02
CA LEU A 2 -11.20 3.45 15.93
C LEU A 2 -11.27 2.14 15.11
N LEU A 3 -10.12 1.57 14.74
CA LEU A 3 -10.06 0.40 13.86
C LEU A 3 -10.29 -0.95 14.58
N LYS A 4 -10.24 -0.97 15.92
CA LYS A 4 -10.36 -2.22 16.70
C LYS A 4 -11.78 -2.80 16.68
N ASP A 5 -12.77 -1.95 16.40
CA ASP A 5 -14.19 -2.34 16.40
C ASP A 5 -14.65 -2.89 15.03
N TYR A 6 -13.76 -2.99 14.04
CA TYR A 6 -14.06 -3.47 12.69
C TYR A 6 -13.44 -4.85 12.45
N ASP A 7 -14.19 -5.91 12.75
CA ASP A 7 -13.79 -7.32 12.58
C ASP A 7 -13.72 -7.79 11.12
N ASN A 8 -14.36 -7.04 10.21
CA ASN A 8 -14.41 -7.33 8.79
C ASN A 8 -13.29 -6.67 7.98
N ILE A 9 -12.36 -5.96 8.63
CA ILE A 9 -11.20 -5.32 7.99
C ILE A 9 -9.95 -6.14 8.29
N CYS A 10 -9.22 -6.49 7.23
CA CYS A 10 -7.91 -7.13 7.35
C CYS A 10 -6.83 -6.05 7.29
N PHE A 11 -6.03 -5.94 8.34
CA PHE A 11 -4.97 -4.92 8.43
C PHE A 11 -3.64 -5.45 7.91
N GLY A 12 -2.84 -4.56 7.35
CA GLY A 12 -1.48 -4.84 6.91
C GLY A 12 -0.54 -3.69 7.20
N ILE A 13 0.74 -3.90 6.88
CA ILE A 13 1.81 -2.92 7.05
C ILE A 13 2.23 -2.43 5.66
N HIS A 14 2.14 -1.13 5.46
CA HIS A 14 2.66 -0.48 4.26
C HIS A 14 4.12 -0.09 4.49
N LEU A 15 5.03 -1.04 4.24
CA LEU A 15 6.45 -0.86 4.48
C LEU A 15 7.00 0.22 3.54
N THR A 16 7.81 1.14 4.05
CA THR A 16 8.28 2.30 3.28
C THR A 16 9.77 2.55 3.41
N MET A 17 10.37 3.06 2.33
CA MET A 17 11.77 3.54 2.26
C MET A 17 11.89 4.89 1.54
N ASN A 18 10.78 5.55 1.26
CA ASN A 18 10.73 6.88 0.64
C ASN A 18 9.68 7.74 1.34
N SER A 19 9.81 9.07 1.18
CA SER A 19 8.92 10.06 1.80
C SER A 19 8.67 11.22 0.84
N GLU A 20 7.67 11.06 -0.02
CA GLU A 20 7.40 11.86 -1.22
C GLU A 20 6.75 13.22 -0.98
N TRP A 21 6.15 13.45 0.19
CA TRP A 21 5.38 14.67 0.43
C TRP A 21 6.27 15.83 0.83
N LYS A 22 6.13 16.96 0.15
CA LYS A 22 6.90 18.18 0.45
C LYS A 22 6.71 18.69 1.88
N ASN A 23 5.47 18.69 2.38
CA ASN A 23 5.11 19.30 3.67
C ASN A 23 4.89 18.29 4.81
N TYR A 24 5.00 16.99 4.53
CA TYR A 24 4.68 15.93 5.49
C TYR A 24 5.66 14.77 5.34
N ARG A 25 6.94 15.05 5.59
CA ARG A 25 8.01 14.06 5.47
C ARG A 25 8.07 13.15 6.71
N TRP A 26 8.46 11.90 6.51
CA TRP A 26 8.71 10.94 7.58
C TRP A 26 10.12 10.33 7.49
N GLY A 27 10.64 9.97 8.64
CA GLY A 27 11.92 9.28 8.81
C GLY A 27 11.74 7.84 9.28
N PRO A 28 12.85 7.16 9.61
CA PRO A 28 12.85 5.77 10.01
C PRO A 28 12.17 5.53 11.36
N CYS A 29 11.70 4.30 11.57
CA CYS A 29 11.27 3.81 12.86
C CYS A 29 12.45 3.33 13.74
N ALA A 30 13.55 2.90 13.11
CA ALA A 30 14.80 2.58 13.79
C ALA A 30 15.52 3.85 14.25
N VAL A 31 16.51 3.68 15.13
CA VAL A 31 17.41 4.78 15.51
C VAL A 31 18.19 5.20 14.27
N THR A 32 18.14 6.49 13.94
CA THR A 32 18.69 7.02 12.68
C THR A 32 20.17 6.64 12.46
N ASP A 33 20.99 6.64 13.51
CA ASP A 33 22.41 6.26 13.43
C ASP A 33 22.61 4.80 12.95
N ASP A 34 21.67 3.91 13.24
CA ASP A 34 21.72 2.51 12.81
C ASP A 34 21.29 2.34 11.33
N VAL A 35 20.69 3.37 10.74
CA VAL A 35 20.08 3.35 9.40
C VAL A 35 20.43 4.58 8.54
N SER A 36 21.61 5.14 8.76
CA SER A 36 22.07 6.39 8.15
C SER A 36 22.12 6.39 6.61
N THR A 37 22.21 5.23 5.96
CA THR A 37 22.18 5.10 4.48
C THR A 37 20.78 5.20 3.89
N LEU A 38 19.73 5.17 4.73
CA LEU A 38 18.33 5.22 4.29
C LEU A 38 17.74 6.63 4.31
N VAL A 39 18.46 7.60 4.89
CA VAL A 39 17.97 8.95 5.14
C VAL A 39 18.83 10.00 4.45
N ASP A 40 18.26 11.18 4.23
CA ASP A 40 18.98 12.36 3.81
C ASP A 40 19.62 13.11 4.98
N GLU A 41 20.25 14.25 4.68
CA GLU A 41 20.95 15.11 5.66
C GLU A 41 20.02 15.65 6.76
N GLU A 42 18.70 15.66 6.54
CA GLU A 42 17.70 16.11 7.51
C GLU A 42 17.12 14.95 8.34
N GLY A 43 17.54 13.70 8.06
CA GLY A 43 17.09 12.50 8.77
C GLY A 43 15.76 11.93 8.27
N TYR A 44 15.25 12.38 7.12
CA TYR A 44 14.06 11.84 6.48
C TYR A 44 14.41 10.82 5.41
N PHE A 45 13.48 9.91 5.07
CA PHE A 45 13.67 9.09 3.88
C PHE A 45 13.75 9.96 2.62
N PHE A 46 14.46 9.46 1.62
CA PHE A 46 14.56 10.10 0.31
C PHE A 46 13.17 10.29 -0.31
N PRO A 47 12.93 11.39 -1.04
CA PRO A 47 11.59 11.69 -1.54
C PRO A 47 11.16 10.80 -2.71
N ARG A 48 12.10 10.09 -3.33
CA ARG A 48 11.86 9.26 -4.52
C ARG A 48 12.65 7.95 -4.42
N GLY A 49 12.08 6.88 -4.97
CA GLY A 49 12.71 5.56 -4.96
C GLY A 49 14.04 5.50 -5.72
N ASP A 50 14.19 6.25 -6.82
CA ASP A 50 15.45 6.31 -7.57
C ASP A 50 16.56 7.02 -6.77
N LEU A 51 16.23 8.05 -5.98
CA LEU A 51 17.17 8.72 -5.10
C LEU A 51 17.60 7.81 -3.94
N PHE A 52 16.64 7.07 -3.35
CA PHE A 52 16.94 6.04 -2.36
C PHE A 52 17.94 5.02 -2.91
N TYR A 53 17.75 4.54 -4.14
CA TYR A 53 18.69 3.59 -4.76
C TYR A 53 20.02 4.22 -5.15
N ALA A 54 20.03 5.47 -5.59
CA ALA A 54 21.25 6.21 -5.94
C ALA A 54 22.15 6.46 -4.71
N ALA A 55 21.57 6.48 -3.51
CA ALA A 55 22.30 6.58 -2.24
C ALA A 55 23.01 5.28 -1.81
N ASP A 56 22.92 4.21 -2.61
CA ASP A 56 23.49 2.88 -2.34
C ASP A 56 23.11 2.33 -0.94
N PRO A 57 21.81 2.07 -0.71
CA PRO A 57 21.31 1.79 0.62
C PRO A 57 21.83 0.43 1.11
N SER A 58 22.26 0.39 2.37
CA SER A 58 22.76 -0.82 2.99
C SER A 58 21.63 -1.83 3.23
N LEU A 59 21.73 -3.02 2.65
CA LEU A 59 20.75 -4.09 2.84
C LEU A 59 20.55 -4.45 4.33
N LYS A 60 21.63 -4.37 5.13
CA LYS A 60 21.54 -4.60 6.58
C LYS A 60 20.72 -3.52 7.27
N GLN A 61 20.90 -2.26 6.88
CA GLN A 61 20.13 -1.14 7.44
C GLN A 61 18.66 -1.20 7.01
N ILE A 62 18.39 -1.59 5.74
CA ILE A 62 17.02 -1.88 5.28
C ILE A 62 16.38 -2.94 6.18
N GLU A 63 17.06 -4.06 6.47
CA GLU A 63 16.52 -5.08 7.37
C GLU A 63 16.27 -4.53 8.78
N THR A 64 17.19 -3.75 9.35
CA THR A 64 17.01 -3.07 10.65
C THR A 64 15.74 -2.22 10.66
N GLU A 65 15.56 -1.37 9.64
CA GLU A 65 14.41 -0.48 9.55
C GLU A 65 13.10 -1.24 9.33
N LEU A 66 13.08 -2.22 8.43
CA LEU A 66 11.88 -3.04 8.19
C LEU A 66 11.43 -3.78 9.45
N ARG A 67 12.38 -4.33 10.23
CA ARG A 67 12.08 -4.93 11.53
C ARG A 67 11.52 -3.92 12.52
N ALA A 68 12.04 -2.69 12.53
CA ALA A 68 11.52 -1.62 13.38
C ALA A 68 10.09 -1.21 12.99
N GLN A 69 9.79 -1.06 11.69
CA GLN A 69 8.44 -0.79 11.17
C GLN A 69 7.47 -1.92 11.53
N ILE A 70 7.86 -3.17 11.28
CA ILE A 70 7.03 -4.35 11.61
C ILE A 70 6.76 -4.42 13.11
N GLY A 71 7.81 -4.31 13.93
CA GLY A 71 7.68 -4.33 15.38
C GLY A 71 6.80 -3.21 15.91
N ARG A 72 6.88 -2.00 15.34
CA ARG A 72 6.00 -0.88 15.71
C ARG A 72 4.55 -1.16 15.39
N ALA A 73 4.25 -1.69 14.20
CA ALA A 73 2.89 -2.03 13.79
C ALA A 73 2.28 -3.14 14.67
N LEU A 74 3.04 -4.21 14.97
CA LEU A 74 2.56 -5.31 15.81
C LEU A 74 2.25 -4.87 17.26
N ARG A 75 2.91 -3.81 17.76
CA ARG A 75 2.59 -3.22 19.08
C ARG A 75 1.31 -2.39 19.11
N SER A 76 0.64 -2.16 17.97
CA SER A 76 -0.59 -1.36 17.91
C SER A 76 -1.81 -2.04 18.54
N GLY A 77 -1.77 -3.37 18.69
CA GLY A 77 -2.91 -4.19 19.11
C GLY A 77 -3.95 -4.44 18.01
N LEU A 78 -3.63 -4.15 16.74
CA LEU A 78 -4.41 -4.58 15.58
C LEU A 78 -4.02 -6.00 15.16
N ASP A 79 -4.98 -6.75 14.61
CA ASP A 79 -4.70 -8.04 13.96
C ASP A 79 -4.06 -7.79 12.58
N VAL A 80 -2.74 -7.60 12.58
CA VAL A 80 -1.96 -7.35 11.36
C VAL A 80 -1.67 -8.66 10.66
N ARG A 81 -2.06 -8.78 9.38
CA ARG A 81 -2.06 -10.05 8.64
C ARG A 81 -1.15 -10.07 7.42
N TYR A 82 -0.80 -8.92 6.87
CA TYR A 82 0.00 -8.84 5.65
C TYR A 82 0.96 -7.65 5.66
N VAL A 83 1.91 -7.67 4.73
CA VAL A 83 2.78 -6.55 4.39
C VAL A 83 2.72 -6.29 2.88
N ASP A 84 2.73 -5.03 2.49
CA ASP A 84 3.00 -4.57 1.13
C ASP A 84 4.06 -3.46 1.18
N THR A 85 4.36 -2.86 0.03
CA THR A 85 5.45 -1.89 -0.07
C THR A 85 4.97 -0.59 -0.70
N HIS A 86 5.36 0.52 -0.08
CA HIS A 86 5.02 1.86 -0.52
C HIS A 86 5.68 2.18 -1.86
N MET A 87 4.86 2.62 -2.81
CA MET A 87 5.24 2.88 -4.21
C MET A 87 5.95 1.71 -4.90
N SER A 88 5.78 0.48 -4.43
CA SER A 88 6.56 -0.67 -4.89
C SER A 88 8.09 -0.44 -4.81
N SER A 89 8.54 0.46 -3.94
CA SER A 89 9.93 0.92 -3.87
C SER A 89 10.87 -0.23 -3.52
N LEU A 90 10.48 -1.07 -2.56
CA LEU A 90 11.21 -2.26 -2.11
C LEU A 90 11.12 -3.44 -3.09
N ASP A 91 10.21 -3.40 -4.07
CA ASP A 91 9.99 -4.50 -5.02
C ASP A 91 10.84 -4.39 -6.29
N GLN A 92 11.53 -3.26 -6.49
CA GLN A 92 12.35 -2.99 -7.69
C GLN A 92 13.63 -3.83 -7.76
N ARG A 93 14.16 -4.26 -6.62
CA ARG A 93 15.38 -5.05 -6.49
C ARG A 93 15.09 -6.40 -5.86
N LYS A 94 15.52 -7.48 -6.53
CA LYS A 94 15.20 -8.85 -6.13
C LYS A 94 15.68 -9.19 -4.71
N ASP A 95 16.89 -8.79 -4.35
CA ASP A 95 17.48 -9.05 -3.04
C ASP A 95 16.71 -8.36 -1.89
N ILE A 96 16.22 -7.15 -2.13
CA ILE A 96 15.39 -6.40 -1.17
C ILE A 96 13.98 -7.00 -1.10
N ARG A 97 13.38 -7.36 -2.23
CA ARG A 97 12.08 -8.04 -2.25
C ARG A 97 12.13 -9.39 -1.53
N ASP A 98 13.17 -10.18 -1.75
CA ASP A 98 13.38 -11.46 -1.07
C ASP A 98 13.53 -11.25 0.45
N LEU A 99 14.20 -10.17 0.87
CA LEU A 99 14.28 -9.75 2.27
C LEU A 99 12.88 -9.44 2.83
N VAL A 100 12.06 -8.65 2.14
CA VAL A 100 10.68 -8.33 2.56
C VAL A 100 9.86 -9.61 2.73
N ILE A 101 9.89 -10.52 1.75
CA ILE A 101 9.17 -11.80 1.80
C ILE A 101 9.67 -12.68 2.95
N ARG A 102 10.99 -12.72 3.19
CA ARG A 102 11.58 -13.46 4.32
C ARG A 102 11.09 -12.89 5.65
N LEU A 103 11.12 -11.57 5.83
CA LEU A 103 10.62 -10.94 7.05
C LEU A 103 9.13 -11.17 7.24
N ALA A 104 8.31 -11.06 6.18
CA ALA A 104 6.89 -11.37 6.25
C ALA A 104 6.67 -12.77 6.86
N ARG A 105 7.35 -13.79 6.32
CA ARG A 105 7.28 -15.17 6.83
C ARG A 105 7.77 -15.30 8.27
N GLU A 106 8.86 -14.63 8.61
CA GLU A 106 9.44 -14.67 9.96
C GLU A 106 8.47 -14.15 11.02
N TYR A 107 7.70 -13.10 10.70
CA TYR A 107 6.68 -12.53 11.57
C TYR A 107 5.28 -13.16 11.39
N GLY A 108 5.15 -14.24 10.61
CA GLY A 108 3.87 -14.90 10.35
C GLY A 108 2.87 -14.09 9.51
N LEU A 109 3.37 -13.11 8.76
CA LEU A 109 2.63 -12.21 7.89
C LEU A 109 2.64 -12.70 6.43
N ILE A 110 1.61 -12.32 5.70
CA ILE A 110 1.47 -12.57 4.26
C ILE A 110 2.20 -11.46 3.50
N TYR A 111 3.00 -11.78 2.49
CA TYR A 111 3.40 -10.77 1.50
C TYR A 111 2.24 -10.56 0.53
N ALA A 112 1.70 -9.35 0.45
CA ALA A 112 0.40 -9.07 -0.15
C ALA A 112 0.29 -9.59 -1.59
N TYR A 113 1.34 -9.44 -2.40
CA TYR A 113 1.33 -9.85 -3.80
C TYR A 113 1.44 -11.38 -4.02
N ASP A 114 1.56 -12.19 -2.97
CA ASP A 114 1.47 -13.66 -3.08
C ASP A 114 0.01 -14.18 -3.13
N ILE A 115 -0.97 -13.32 -2.87
CA ILE A 115 -2.40 -13.71 -2.81
C ILE A 115 -3.15 -13.44 -4.12
N PRO A 116 -3.09 -12.25 -4.75
CA PRO A 116 -3.84 -11.99 -5.97
C PRO A 116 -3.28 -12.79 -7.15
N ASP A 117 -4.16 -13.38 -7.95
CA ASP A 117 -3.82 -13.98 -9.24
C ASP A 117 -3.74 -12.90 -10.34
N HIS A 118 -4.47 -11.79 -10.14
CA HIS A 118 -4.56 -10.69 -11.10
C HIS A 118 -4.46 -9.33 -10.41
N VAL A 119 -3.44 -8.55 -10.76
CA VAL A 119 -3.30 -7.14 -10.35
C VAL A 119 -3.99 -6.26 -11.39
N MET A 120 -5.06 -5.58 -10.97
CA MET A 120 -5.79 -4.64 -11.81
C MET A 120 -5.06 -3.30 -11.89
N THR A 121 -5.16 -2.63 -13.04
CA THR A 121 -4.57 -1.29 -13.23
C THR A 121 -5.08 -0.27 -12.22
N GLY A 122 -6.33 -0.41 -11.77
CA GLY A 122 -6.95 0.50 -10.83
C GLY A 122 -7.26 1.87 -11.45
N ILE A 123 -7.53 2.86 -10.60
CA ILE A 123 -8.04 4.18 -11.01
C ILE A 123 -7.18 5.34 -10.51
N TYR A 124 -5.97 5.05 -10.02
CA TYR A 124 -5.08 6.04 -9.41
C TYR A 124 -4.81 7.24 -10.32
N SER A 125 -4.30 6.96 -11.53
CA SER A 125 -3.89 7.95 -12.53
C SER A 125 -5.05 8.53 -13.36
N GLN A 126 -6.27 8.05 -13.15
CA GLN A 126 -7.43 8.55 -13.90
C GLN A 126 -7.82 9.95 -13.39
N PRO A 127 -8.30 10.85 -14.28
CA PRO A 127 -8.81 12.16 -13.86
C PRO A 127 -9.90 12.00 -12.79
N PRO A 128 -9.97 12.87 -11.76
CA PRO A 128 -10.92 12.72 -10.66
C PRO A 128 -12.38 12.51 -11.11
N ALA A 129 -12.83 13.26 -12.14
CA ALA A 129 -14.18 13.15 -12.68
C ALA A 129 -14.47 11.80 -13.38
N GLU A 130 -13.45 11.12 -13.86
CA GLU A 130 -13.57 9.90 -14.68
C GLU A 130 -13.29 8.61 -13.89
N LYS A 131 -12.78 8.72 -12.66
CA LYS A 131 -12.41 7.58 -11.81
C LYS A 131 -13.54 6.56 -11.64
N LYS A 132 -14.76 7.03 -11.38
CA LYS A 132 -15.94 6.14 -11.20
C LYS A 132 -16.24 5.36 -12.48
N GLU A 133 -16.29 6.03 -13.63
CA GLU A 133 -16.59 5.36 -14.90
C GLU A 133 -15.53 4.30 -15.24
N HIS A 134 -14.24 4.62 -15.06
CA HIS A 134 -13.14 3.69 -15.29
C HIS A 134 -13.19 2.49 -14.34
N LEU A 135 -13.52 2.70 -13.05
CA LEU A 135 -13.72 1.62 -12.09
C LEU A 135 -14.81 0.67 -12.58
N LEU A 136 -15.97 1.19 -12.96
CA LEU A 136 -17.11 0.39 -13.41
C LEU A 136 -16.77 -0.39 -14.69
N LYS A 137 -16.02 0.20 -15.63
CA LYS A 137 -15.53 -0.49 -16.84
C LYS A 137 -14.64 -1.67 -16.48
N GLN A 138 -13.67 -1.47 -15.57
CA GLN A 138 -12.76 -2.54 -15.13
C GLN A 138 -13.50 -3.70 -14.45
N LEU A 139 -14.52 -3.42 -13.63
CA LEU A 139 -15.32 -4.49 -12.99
C LEU A 139 -16.09 -5.34 -14.00
N ASN A 140 -16.50 -4.79 -15.15
CA ASN A 140 -17.17 -5.57 -16.18
C ASN A 140 -16.21 -6.53 -16.90
N THR A 141 -14.92 -6.18 -16.97
CA THR A 141 -13.86 -6.96 -17.64
C THR A 141 -12.92 -7.67 -16.67
N ILE A 142 -13.28 -7.75 -15.39
CA ILE A 142 -12.45 -8.39 -14.37
C ILE A 142 -12.23 -9.88 -14.69
N ASN A 143 -11.07 -10.42 -14.32
CA ASN A 143 -10.88 -11.86 -14.44
C ASN A 143 -11.86 -12.58 -13.50
N ARG A 144 -12.68 -13.46 -14.07
CA ARG A 144 -13.73 -14.19 -13.32
C ARG A 144 -13.18 -15.40 -12.58
N GLN A 145 -11.92 -15.76 -12.80
CA GLN A 145 -11.23 -16.83 -12.12
C GLN A 145 -10.18 -16.24 -11.17
N GLY A 146 -10.12 -16.78 -9.95
CA GLY A 146 -9.13 -16.39 -8.95
C GLY A 146 -9.41 -15.07 -8.26
N VAL A 147 -8.40 -14.60 -7.54
CA VAL A 147 -8.41 -13.40 -6.72
C VAL A 147 -7.85 -12.23 -7.53
N ASN A 148 -8.62 -11.16 -7.63
CA ASN A 148 -8.17 -9.91 -8.25
C ASN A 148 -7.87 -8.88 -7.15
N ILE A 149 -6.88 -8.02 -7.37
CA ILE A 149 -6.59 -6.88 -6.49
C ILE A 149 -6.74 -5.56 -7.25
N ILE A 150 -7.41 -4.61 -6.61
CA ILE A 150 -7.39 -3.19 -6.97
C ILE A 150 -6.87 -2.40 -5.77
N ILE A 151 -5.90 -1.52 -6.03
CA ILE A 151 -5.32 -0.65 -5.01
C ILE A 151 -6.00 0.71 -5.11
N SER A 152 -6.37 1.30 -3.97
CA SER A 152 -7.01 2.60 -3.89
C SER A 152 -6.51 3.40 -2.69
N HIS A 153 -6.49 4.72 -2.82
CA HIS A 153 -5.96 5.67 -1.85
C HIS A 153 -7.09 6.60 -1.43
N LEU A 154 -7.83 6.19 -0.40
CA LEU A 154 -9.01 6.93 0.04
C LEU A 154 -8.62 8.12 0.90
N GLY A 155 -9.32 9.25 0.71
CA GLY A 155 -9.14 10.47 1.50
C GLY A 155 -10.33 11.39 1.32
N LYS A 156 -10.59 12.27 2.30
CA LYS A 156 -11.52 13.39 2.12
C LYS A 156 -10.72 14.65 1.84
N THR A 157 -11.25 15.53 1.00
CA THR A 157 -10.64 16.84 0.84
C THR A 157 -10.70 17.63 2.15
N GLY A 158 -9.72 18.50 2.33
CA GLY A 158 -9.58 19.33 3.51
C GLY A 158 -8.14 19.75 3.74
N PRO A 159 -7.88 20.68 4.69
CA PRO A 159 -6.57 21.30 4.86
C PRO A 159 -5.42 20.31 5.05
N GLU A 160 -5.66 19.21 5.78
CA GLU A 160 -4.67 18.15 5.98
C GLU A 160 -4.32 17.42 4.67
N MET A 161 -5.33 17.04 3.90
CA MET A 161 -5.13 16.31 2.64
C MET A 161 -4.56 17.23 1.54
N ASP A 162 -4.93 18.51 1.55
CA ASP A 162 -4.42 19.51 0.62
C ASP A 162 -2.93 19.85 0.87
N ALA A 163 -2.41 19.56 2.06
CA ALA A 163 -0.99 19.71 2.39
C ALA A 163 -0.10 18.65 1.72
N LEU A 164 -0.69 17.54 1.23
CA LEU A 164 0.02 16.46 0.55
C LEU A 164 0.38 16.84 -0.89
N ILE A 165 1.53 17.49 -1.04
CA ILE A 165 2.14 17.84 -2.33
C ILE A 165 3.20 16.80 -2.68
N ASP A 166 2.91 15.96 -3.68
CA ASP A 166 3.81 14.90 -4.15
C ASP A 166 5.02 15.52 -4.88
N MET A 167 6.22 15.12 -4.51
CA MET A 167 7.47 15.53 -5.16
C MET A 167 7.85 14.63 -6.34
N ASN A 168 7.13 13.54 -6.60
CA ASN A 168 7.34 12.69 -7.77
C ASN A 168 6.76 13.34 -9.02
N PRO A 169 7.53 13.46 -10.12
CA PRO A 169 7.04 14.04 -11.38
C PRO A 169 5.87 13.28 -12.02
N SER A 170 5.74 11.98 -11.73
CA SER A 170 4.69 11.10 -12.26
C SER A 170 3.44 11.03 -11.39
N GLY A 171 3.46 11.63 -10.20
CA GLY A 171 2.31 11.67 -9.30
C GLY A 171 1.19 12.57 -9.84
N PRO A 172 -0.09 12.23 -9.58
CA PRO A 172 -1.19 13.13 -9.91
C PRO A 172 -1.06 14.49 -9.23
N ALA A 173 -1.31 15.57 -9.98
CA ALA A 173 -1.49 16.88 -9.39
C ALA A 173 -2.77 16.90 -8.53
N ASN A 174 -2.79 17.67 -7.44
CA ASN A 174 -3.92 17.78 -6.51
C ASN A 174 -4.35 16.44 -5.92
N MET A 175 -3.43 15.77 -5.21
CA MET A 175 -3.65 14.45 -4.62
C MET A 175 -4.91 14.36 -3.76
N SER A 176 -5.28 15.44 -3.06
CA SER A 176 -6.51 15.54 -2.30
C SER A 176 -7.78 15.23 -3.11
N LEU A 177 -7.92 15.84 -4.29
CA LEU A 177 -9.04 15.59 -5.20
C LEU A 177 -9.02 14.16 -5.75
N HIS A 178 -7.82 13.64 -6.06
CA HIS A 178 -7.68 12.26 -6.55
C HIS A 178 -8.14 11.23 -5.51
N ARG A 179 -7.79 11.44 -4.24
CA ARG A 179 -8.15 10.52 -3.14
C ARG A 179 -9.63 10.58 -2.78
N GLU A 180 -10.23 11.77 -2.83
CA GLU A 180 -11.67 11.94 -2.63
C GLU A 180 -12.50 11.35 -3.77
N ALA A 181 -12.04 11.48 -5.01
CA ALA A 181 -12.70 10.84 -6.15
C ALA A 181 -12.70 9.30 -6.05
N GLU A 182 -11.62 8.69 -5.54
CA GLU A 182 -11.59 7.25 -5.26
C GLU A 182 -12.59 6.86 -4.16
N LEU A 183 -12.65 7.66 -3.09
CA LEU A 183 -13.63 7.47 -2.01
C LEU A 183 -15.06 7.51 -2.55
N HIS A 184 -15.40 8.48 -3.39
CA HIS A 184 -16.72 8.58 -4.00
C HIS A 184 -17.02 7.45 -4.98
N ALA A 185 -16.04 7.03 -5.78
CA ALA A 185 -16.21 5.91 -6.71
C ALA A 185 -16.54 4.61 -5.95
N LEU A 186 -15.78 4.29 -4.90
CA LEU A 186 -15.94 3.07 -4.11
C LEU A 186 -17.16 3.09 -3.18
N ARG A 187 -17.67 4.27 -2.82
CA ARG A 187 -18.92 4.42 -2.04
C ARG A 187 -20.17 4.57 -2.90
N SER A 188 -20.05 4.55 -4.23
CA SER A 188 -21.19 4.75 -5.12
C SER A 188 -22.14 3.55 -5.13
N GLU A 189 -23.42 3.82 -5.34
CA GLU A 189 -24.44 2.78 -5.51
C GLU A 189 -24.20 1.98 -6.80
N GLU A 190 -23.66 2.63 -7.84
CA GLU A 190 -23.28 1.98 -9.09
C GLU A 190 -22.14 0.99 -8.91
N PHE A 191 -21.16 1.28 -8.04
CA PHE A 191 -20.12 0.32 -7.67
C PHE A 191 -20.74 -0.91 -6.99
N ARG A 192 -21.60 -0.70 -5.99
CA ARG A 192 -22.31 -1.78 -5.28
C ARG A 192 -23.12 -2.67 -6.25
N ARG A 193 -23.91 -2.06 -7.14
CA ARG A 193 -24.67 -2.77 -8.19
C ARG A 193 -23.77 -3.49 -9.18
N SER A 194 -22.62 -2.92 -9.51
CA SER A 194 -21.65 -3.56 -10.40
C SER A 194 -21.06 -4.83 -9.78
N LEU A 195 -20.76 -4.83 -8.48
CA LEU A 195 -20.33 -6.05 -7.77
C LEU A 195 -21.39 -7.15 -7.87
N GLU A 196 -22.66 -6.82 -7.59
CA GLU A 196 -23.79 -7.77 -7.68
C GLU A 196 -23.98 -8.29 -9.11
N LYS A 197 -24.09 -7.39 -10.09
CA LYS A 197 -24.24 -7.72 -11.52
C LYS A 197 -23.12 -8.65 -11.99
N ASN A 198 -21.90 -8.39 -11.56
CA ASN A 198 -20.72 -9.14 -11.95
C ASN A 198 -20.42 -10.33 -11.02
N ARG A 199 -21.28 -10.61 -10.02
CA ARG A 199 -21.08 -11.69 -9.04
C ARG A 199 -19.69 -11.64 -8.39
N ILE A 200 -19.19 -10.43 -8.11
CA ILE A 200 -17.90 -10.20 -7.48
C ILE A 200 -18.10 -10.27 -5.97
N VAL A 201 -17.33 -11.12 -5.31
CA VAL A 201 -17.30 -11.23 -3.85
C VAL A 201 -16.05 -10.52 -3.35
N LEU A 202 -16.24 -9.52 -2.48
CA LEU A 202 -15.12 -8.89 -1.78
C LEU A 202 -14.57 -9.86 -0.73
N THR A 203 -13.25 -9.94 -0.63
CA THR A 203 -12.54 -10.86 0.26
C THR A 203 -11.37 -10.15 0.96
N THR A 204 -10.67 -10.86 1.83
CA THR A 204 -9.53 -10.35 2.60
C THR A 204 -8.31 -11.24 2.41
N TYR A 205 -7.11 -10.68 2.63
CA TYR A 205 -5.86 -11.45 2.60
C TYR A 205 -5.89 -12.64 3.57
N ALA A 206 -6.40 -12.43 4.78
CA ALA A 206 -6.55 -13.48 5.79
C ALA A 206 -7.36 -14.68 5.27
N ARG A 207 -8.55 -14.41 4.72
CA ARG A 207 -9.45 -15.44 4.19
C ARG A 207 -8.84 -16.18 2.99
N GLU A 208 -8.26 -15.46 2.04
CA GLU A 208 -7.66 -16.09 0.86
C GLU A 208 -6.39 -16.86 1.20
N HIS A 209 -5.63 -16.43 2.20
CA HIS A 209 -4.48 -17.18 2.69
C HIS A 209 -4.90 -18.50 3.34
N GLU A 210 -5.99 -18.51 4.10
CA GLU A 210 -6.56 -19.73 4.68
C GLU A 210 -7.06 -20.69 3.59
N ASN A 211 -7.87 -20.21 2.64
CA ASN A 211 -8.36 -21.00 1.50
C ASN A 211 -7.22 -21.67 0.70
N ARG A 212 -6.08 -21.00 0.57
CA ARG A 212 -4.91 -21.51 -0.17
C ARG A 212 -4.10 -22.54 0.61
N LYS A 213 -4.20 -22.61 1.94
CA LYS A 213 -3.56 -23.67 2.73
C LYS A 213 -4.22 -25.02 2.50
N ASP A 214 -5.53 -25.03 2.29
CA ASP A 214 -6.32 -26.25 2.08
C ASP A 214 -6.15 -26.87 0.68
N ILE A 215 -5.41 -26.21 -0.21
CA ILE A 215 -5.12 -26.66 -1.60
C ILE A 215 -3.75 -27.37 -1.69
N LYS A 216 -2.96 -27.41 -0.60
CA LYS A 216 -1.66 -28.11 -0.53
C LYS A 216 -1.77 -29.43 0.22
#